data_AF-A0A929YIB6-F1
#
_entry.id   AF-A0A929YIB6-F1
#
_cell.length_a   1.000
_cell.length_b   1.000
_cell.length_c   1.000
_cell.angle_alpha   90.00
_cell.angle_beta   90.00
_cell.angle_gamma   90.00
#
_symmetry.space_group_name_H-M   'P 1'
#
loop_
_entity.id
_entity.type
_entity.pdbx_description
1 polymer ?
#
loop_
_entity_poly.entity_id
_entity_poly.type
_entity_poly.pdbx_seq_one_letter_code
_entity_poly.pdbx_strand_id
1 'polypeptide(L)'
;MMKRYKLLKDTPTIKAGTIFEEVTSDFDELKELVRITPIGAKTSPQFTIQDIDNFDEWFEKMEDNIHYKPRNGEKVFCLNEEGDIYSFTFNDLLSHHKRLAFGFVYHTKEEAEKSIKENKRDWKIYFGIEEEI
;
A
#
# COMPACT_ATOMS: atom_id res chain seq x y z
N MET A 1 -0.83 12.76 -3.47
CA MET A 1 -1.45 11.57 -2.87
C MET A 1 -1.47 10.52 -3.96
N MET A 2 -0.82 9.39 -3.71
CA MET A 2 -0.78 8.27 -4.65
C MET A 2 -2.06 7.47 -4.46
N LYS A 3 -2.89 7.36 -5.51
CA LYS A 3 -4.12 6.56 -5.38
C LYS A 3 -3.75 5.09 -5.46
N ARG A 4 -4.35 4.29 -4.59
CA ARG A 4 -4.20 2.83 -4.59
C ARG A 4 -5.52 2.15 -4.88
N TYR A 5 -5.43 0.98 -5.50
CA TYR A 5 -6.57 0.20 -5.94
C TYR A 5 -6.35 -1.27 -5.55
N LYS A 6 -7.38 -1.89 -4.99
CA LYS A 6 -7.40 -3.31 -4.63
C LYS A 6 -8.13 -4.09 -5.71
N LEU A 7 -7.53 -5.16 -6.20
CA LEU A 7 -8.17 -6.07 -7.14
C LEU A 7 -9.29 -6.87 -6.44
N LEU A 8 -10.48 -6.89 -7.01
CA LEU A 8 -11.67 -7.49 -6.40
C LEU A 8 -11.88 -8.97 -6.75
N LYS A 9 -11.30 -9.44 -7.85
CA LYS A 9 -11.51 -10.78 -8.42
C LYS A 9 -10.19 -11.40 -8.84
N ASP A 10 -10.08 -12.72 -8.74
CA ASP A 10 -8.92 -13.43 -9.27
C ASP A 10 -8.83 -13.24 -10.79
N THR A 11 -7.61 -13.05 -11.27
CA THR A 11 -7.24 -13.20 -12.68
C THR A 11 -6.46 -14.52 -12.84
N PRO A 12 -6.17 -14.97 -14.06
CA PRO A 12 -5.36 -16.17 -14.26
C PRO A 12 -3.96 -16.12 -13.60
N THR A 13 -3.44 -14.93 -13.28
CA THR A 13 -2.06 -14.75 -12.78
C THR A 13 -1.92 -13.87 -11.54
N ILE A 14 -3.01 -13.29 -11.02
CA ILE A 14 -3.02 -12.32 -9.90
C ILE A 14 -4.26 -12.59 -9.06
N LYS A 15 -4.11 -12.68 -7.74
CA LYS A 15 -5.23 -12.97 -6.83
C LYS A 15 -5.98 -11.72 -6.41
N ALA A 16 -7.26 -11.89 -6.09
CA ALA A 16 -8.07 -10.87 -5.43
C ALA A 16 -7.39 -10.43 -4.12
N GLY A 17 -7.44 -9.13 -3.83
CA GLY A 17 -6.72 -8.51 -2.71
C GLY A 17 -5.36 -7.93 -3.09
N THR A 18 -4.77 -8.29 -4.25
CA THR A 18 -3.54 -7.63 -4.73
C THR A 18 -3.74 -6.11 -4.85
N ILE A 19 -2.75 -5.34 -4.39
CA ILE A 19 -2.77 -3.87 -4.42
C ILE A 19 -1.97 -3.32 -5.60
N PHE A 20 -2.55 -2.33 -6.25
CA PHE A 20 -1.99 -1.57 -7.35
C PHE A 20 -1.88 -0.09 -6.98
N GLU A 21 -0.85 0.57 -7.49
CA GLU A 21 -0.67 2.01 -7.41
C GLU A 21 -0.99 2.66 -8.76
N GLU A 22 -1.77 3.75 -8.75
CA GLU A 22 -1.95 4.60 -9.93
C GLU A 22 -0.69 5.43 -10.15
N VAL A 23 -0.01 5.15 -11.26
CA VAL A 23 1.12 5.92 -11.75
C VAL A 23 0.74 6.62 -13.06
N THR A 24 1.60 7.55 -13.48
CA THR A 24 1.49 8.17 -14.82
C THR A 24 2.62 7.61 -15.65
N SER A 25 2.31 7.07 -16.82
CA SER A 25 3.29 6.56 -17.78
C SER A 25 4.15 7.72 -18.28
N ASP A 26 5.47 7.52 -18.29
CA ASP A 26 6.43 8.49 -18.83
C ASP A 26 6.44 8.53 -20.37
N PHE A 27 5.78 7.57 -21.03
CA PHE A 27 5.80 7.43 -22.48
C PHE A 27 4.63 8.13 -23.17
N ASP A 28 3.42 7.95 -22.66
CA ASP A 28 2.17 8.42 -23.26
C ASP A 28 1.31 9.26 -22.31
N GLU A 29 1.80 9.54 -21.11
CA GLU A 29 1.12 10.29 -20.04
C GLU A 29 -0.20 9.65 -19.56
N LEU A 30 -0.49 8.40 -19.94
CA LEU A 30 -1.69 7.69 -19.50
C LEU A 30 -1.57 7.23 -18.05
N LYS A 31 -2.72 7.04 -17.40
CA LYS A 31 -2.79 6.49 -16.04
C LYS A 31 -2.71 4.97 -16.09
N GLU A 32 -1.76 4.42 -15.35
CA GLU A 32 -1.55 2.98 -15.25
C GLU A 32 -1.70 2.51 -13.81
N LEU A 33 -2.22 1.30 -13.63
CA LEU A 33 -2.16 0.55 -12.38
C LEU A 33 -0.94 -0.35 -12.40
N VAL A 34 0.04 -0.06 -11.56
CA VAL A 34 1.24 -0.90 -11.39
C VAL A 34 1.13 -1.70 -10.11
N ARG A 35 1.34 -3.01 -10.20
CA ARG A 35 1.32 -3.89 -9.01
C ARG A 35 2.41 -3.46 -8.03
N ILE A 36 2.05 -3.29 -6.76
CA ILE A 36 3.03 -3.10 -5.69
C ILE A 36 3.68 -4.45 -5.40
N THR A 37 4.79 -4.76 -6.10
CA THR A 37 5.50 -6.03 -5.96
C THR A 37 6.53 -6.02 -4.83
N PRO A 38 6.71 -7.16 -4.11
CA PRO A 38 7.87 -7.35 -3.24
C PRO A 38 9.18 -7.18 -4.00
N ILE A 39 10.22 -6.76 -3.28
CA ILE A 39 11.58 -6.61 -3.83
C ILE A 39 12.05 -7.98 -4.36
N GLY A 40 12.38 -8.05 -5.65
CA GLY A 40 12.88 -9.27 -6.32
C GLY A 40 11.86 -10.02 -7.19
N ALA A 41 10.62 -9.52 -7.32
CA ALA A 41 9.67 -10.08 -8.28
C ALA A 41 10.16 -9.96 -9.73
N LYS A 42 10.07 -11.05 -10.50
CA LYS A 42 10.51 -11.09 -11.92
C LYS A 42 9.66 -10.22 -12.85
N THR A 43 8.39 -10.00 -12.51
CA THR A 43 7.45 -9.23 -13.32
C THR A 43 6.58 -8.36 -12.43
N SER A 44 6.28 -7.15 -12.90
CA SER A 44 5.32 -6.23 -12.30
C SER A 44 4.20 -6.00 -13.33
N PRO A 45 3.05 -6.69 -13.20
CA PRO A 45 1.90 -6.44 -14.05
C PRO A 45 1.51 -4.96 -14.00
N GLN A 46 1.19 -4.43 -15.17
CA GLN A 46 0.72 -3.07 -15.36
C GLN A 46 -0.52 -3.08 -16.26
N PHE A 47 -1.47 -2.22 -15.94
CA PHE A 47 -2.71 -2.06 -16.71
C PHE A 47 -2.97 -0.59 -16.99
N THR A 48 -3.21 -0.23 -18.24
CA THR A 48 -3.72 1.11 -18.58
C THR A 48 -5.17 1.21 -18.10
N ILE A 49 -5.48 2.22 -17.29
CA ILE A 49 -6.83 2.35 -16.70
C ILE A 49 -7.90 2.52 -17.78
N GLN A 50 -7.59 3.23 -18.86
CA GLN A 50 -8.51 3.51 -19.95
C GLN A 50 -8.89 2.27 -20.77
N ASP A 51 -8.06 1.21 -20.72
CA ASP A 51 -8.27 -0.03 -21.47
C ASP A 51 -9.17 -1.03 -20.71
N ILE A 52 -9.64 -0.68 -19.51
CA ILE A 52 -10.46 -1.55 -18.65
C ILE A 52 -11.92 -1.06 -18.69
N ASP A 53 -12.75 -1.72 -19.50
CA ASP A 53 -14.16 -1.33 -19.69
C ASP A 53 -15.01 -1.34 -18.39
N ASN A 54 -14.80 -2.34 -17.52
CA ASN A 54 -15.57 -2.53 -16.28
C ASN A 54 -14.73 -2.25 -15.03
N PHE A 55 -14.01 -1.13 -15.02
CA PHE A 55 -13.02 -0.82 -13.99
C PHE A 55 -13.54 -1.01 -12.56
N ASP A 56 -14.70 -0.44 -12.23
CA ASP A 56 -15.27 -0.48 -10.88
C ASP A 56 -15.74 -1.89 -10.45
N GLU A 57 -15.92 -2.82 -11.39
CA GLU A 57 -16.21 -4.23 -11.07
C GLU A 57 -14.96 -5.06 -10.74
N TRP A 58 -13.80 -4.55 -11.14
CA TRP A 58 -12.50 -5.23 -10.98
C TRP A 58 -11.63 -4.59 -9.92
N PHE A 59 -11.76 -3.28 -9.69
CA PHE A 59 -10.91 -2.53 -8.78
C PHE A 59 -11.74 -1.67 -7.83
N GLU A 60 -11.39 -1.75 -6.55
CA GLU A 60 -11.89 -0.83 -5.53
C GLU A 60 -10.79 0.17 -5.20
N LYS A 61 -11.09 1.45 -5.36
CA LYS A 61 -10.19 2.51 -4.91
C LYS A 61 -10.07 2.44 -3.39
N MET A 62 -8.85 2.31 -2.90
CA MET A 62 -8.58 2.42 -1.48
C MET A 62 -8.64 3.89 -1.08
N GLU A 63 -9.34 4.19 0.00
CA GLU A 63 -9.19 5.49 0.64
C GLU A 63 -7.76 5.60 1.17
N ASP A 64 -7.08 6.70 0.84
CA ASP A 64 -5.83 7.09 1.47
C ASP A 64 -6.15 7.36 2.95
N ASN A 65 -6.07 6.32 3.79
CA ASN A 65 -6.20 6.44 5.25
C ASN A 65 -5.08 7.28 5.88
N ILE A 66 -4.18 7.85 5.07
CA ILE A 66 -3.13 8.78 5.51
C ILE A 66 -3.74 10.18 5.71
N HIS A 67 -4.74 10.28 6.58
CA HIS A 67 -5.21 11.58 7.09
C HIS A 67 -4.22 12.19 8.08
N TYR A 68 -3.37 11.34 8.67
CA TYR A 68 -2.43 11.75 9.69
C TYR A 68 -1.14 12.31 9.08
N LYS A 69 -0.83 13.57 9.40
CA LYS A 69 0.44 14.24 9.06
C LYS A 69 1.18 14.56 10.36
N PRO A 70 2.17 13.75 10.76
CA PRO A 70 2.91 13.99 12.00
C PRO A 70 3.78 15.24 11.90
N ARG A 71 3.94 15.96 13.01
CA ARG A 71 4.88 17.08 13.11
C ARG A 71 6.30 16.56 13.35
N ASN A 72 7.30 17.32 12.91
CA ASN A 72 8.68 17.04 13.28
C ASN A 72 8.82 17.16 14.82
N GLY A 73 9.41 16.14 15.44
CA GLY A 73 9.49 15.98 16.90
C GLY A 73 8.28 15.26 17.53
N GLU A 74 7.25 14.88 16.76
CA GLU A 74 6.08 14.17 17.27
C GLU A 74 6.37 12.69 17.51
N LYS A 75 5.93 12.14 18.64
CA LYS A 75 5.98 10.69 18.86
C LYS A 75 4.87 10.03 18.06
N VAL A 76 5.23 9.08 17.21
CA VAL A 76 4.32 8.32 16.33
C VAL A 76 4.48 6.82 16.55
N PHE A 77 3.51 6.05 16.08
CA PHE A 77 3.55 4.58 16.08
C PHE A 77 3.71 4.05 14.66
N CYS A 78 4.45 2.96 14.49
CA CYS A 78 4.55 2.30 13.20
C CYS A 78 4.79 0.80 13.29
N LEU A 79 4.59 0.14 12.14
CA LEU A 79 4.91 -1.27 11.94
C LEU A 79 6.37 -1.45 11.54
N ASN A 80 7.05 -2.44 12.11
CA ASN A 80 8.33 -2.93 11.58
C ASN A 80 8.08 -4.00 10.49
N GLU A 81 9.17 -4.51 9.93
CA GLU A 81 9.16 -5.53 8.88
C GLU A 81 8.59 -6.87 9.39
N GLU A 82 8.63 -7.09 10.71
CA GLU A 82 8.07 -8.25 11.39
C GLU A 82 6.56 -8.10 11.71
N GLY A 83 5.97 -6.92 11.49
CA GLY A 83 4.56 -6.61 11.77
C GLY A 83 4.26 -6.24 13.22
N ASP A 84 5.28 -6.01 14.05
CA ASP A 84 5.17 -5.48 15.40
C ASP A 84 5.03 -3.95 15.42
N ILE A 85 4.30 -3.45 16.42
CA ILE A 85 4.14 -2.02 16.65
C ILE A 85 5.27 -1.51 17.52
N TYR A 86 5.97 -0.49 17.05
CA TYR A 86 6.89 0.31 17.86
C TYR A 86 6.57 1.79 17.72
N SER A 87 7.17 2.61 18.58
CA SER A 87 7.04 4.07 18.50
C SER A 87 8.39 4.73 18.29
N PHE A 88 8.42 5.82 17.54
CA PHE A 88 9.61 6.64 17.33
C PHE A 88 9.24 8.14 17.29
N THR A 89 10.25 9.00 17.38
CA THR A 89 10.05 10.45 17.19
C THR A 89 10.16 10.76 15.70
N PHE A 90 9.05 11.19 15.10
CA PHE A 90 9.00 11.58 13.70
C PHE A 90 9.92 12.77 13.46
N ASN A 91 10.62 12.71 12.34
CA ASN A 91 11.46 13.78 11.85
C ASN A 91 11.52 13.69 10.32
N ASP A 92 12.02 14.73 9.66
CA ASP A 92 12.01 14.84 8.19
C ASP A 92 13.04 13.95 7.48
N LEU A 93 13.45 12.83 8.10
CA LEU A 93 14.24 11.82 7.44
C LEU A 93 13.44 11.15 6.33
N LEU A 94 14.10 10.90 5.20
CA LEU A 94 13.51 10.24 4.04
C LEU A 94 12.90 8.88 4.41
N SER A 95 13.51 8.14 5.34
CA SER A 95 12.99 6.85 5.83
C SER A 95 11.65 6.99 6.56
N HIS A 96 11.43 8.10 7.27
CA HIS A 96 10.16 8.36 7.98
C HIS A 96 9.07 8.79 7.00
N HIS A 97 9.41 9.64 6.03
CA HIS A 97 8.50 10.01 4.95
C HIS A 97 8.09 8.81 4.09
N LYS A 98 9.01 7.85 3.85
CA LYS A 98 8.67 6.57 3.20
C LYS A 98 7.66 5.78 4.04
N ARG A 99 7.88 5.61 5.35
CA ARG A 99 6.92 4.91 6.23
C ARG A 99 5.55 5.57 6.24
N LEU A 100 5.51 6.90 6.25
CA LEU A 100 4.28 7.67 6.16
C LEU A 100 3.57 7.42 4.82
N ALA A 101 4.29 7.50 3.70
CA ALA A 101 3.76 7.24 2.36
C ALA A 101 3.26 5.81 2.18
N PHE A 102 3.86 4.84 2.87
CA PHE A 102 3.37 3.46 2.87
C PHE A 102 2.15 3.24 3.78
N GLY A 103 1.72 4.24 4.54
CA GLY A 103 0.59 4.12 5.47
C GLY A 103 0.93 3.38 6.76
N PHE A 104 2.21 3.32 7.12
CA PHE A 104 2.69 2.63 8.32
C PHE A 104 2.80 3.53 9.55
N VAL A 105 2.40 4.80 9.47
CA VAL A 105 2.55 5.77 10.57
C VAL A 105 1.18 6.14 11.11
N TYR A 106 1.01 5.97 12.42
CA TYR A 106 -0.25 6.17 13.15
C TYR A 106 -0.06 7.16 14.29
N HIS A 107 -1.12 7.90 14.63
CA HIS A 107 -1.10 8.87 15.72
C HIS A 107 -1.13 8.15 17.07
N THR A 108 -1.93 7.08 17.18
CA THR A 108 -2.03 6.28 18.40
C THR A 108 -1.67 4.81 18.19
N LYS A 109 -1.40 4.12 19.32
CA LYS A 109 -1.17 2.69 19.31
C LYS A 109 -2.44 1.92 18.92
N GLU A 110 -3.62 2.38 19.38
CA GLU A 110 -4.89 1.72 19.05
C GLU A 110 -5.19 1.76 17.54
N GLU A 111 -4.87 2.88 16.87
CA GLU A 111 -4.99 2.99 15.41
C GLU A 111 -4.09 1.97 14.69
N ALA A 112 -2.84 1.84 15.15
CA ALA A 112 -1.91 0.84 14.63
C ALA A 112 -2.41 -0.59 14.86
N GLU A 113 -2.89 -0.91 16.07
CA GLU A 113 -3.44 -2.22 16.41
C GLU A 113 -4.68 -2.57 15.56
N LYS A 114 -5.57 -1.60 15.35
CA LYS A 114 -6.74 -1.75 14.49
C LYS A 114 -6.33 -2.03 13.05
N SER A 115 -5.38 -1.26 12.51
CA SER A 115 -4.88 -1.45 11.15
C SER A 115 -4.23 -2.82 10.96
N ILE A 116 -3.43 -3.30 11.92
CA ILE A 116 -2.90 -4.67 11.89
C ILE A 116 -4.05 -5.66 11.89
N LYS A 117 -5.02 -5.54 12.79
CA LYS A 117 -6.11 -6.51 12.89
C LYS A 117 -6.90 -6.62 11.59
N GLU A 118 -7.14 -5.49 10.92
CA GLU A 118 -7.90 -5.42 9.67
C GLU A 118 -7.09 -5.88 8.46
N ASN A 119 -5.77 -5.65 8.44
CA ASN A 119 -4.93 -5.84 7.26
C ASN A 119 -3.77 -6.83 7.48
N LYS A 120 -3.78 -7.63 8.56
CA LYS A 120 -2.67 -8.50 8.99
C LYS A 120 -2.16 -9.39 7.86
N ARG A 121 -3.09 -9.98 7.11
CA ARG A 121 -2.79 -10.93 6.04
C ARG A 121 -2.16 -10.20 4.85
N ASP A 122 -2.74 -9.07 4.47
CA ASP A 122 -2.23 -8.23 3.38
C ASP A 122 -0.82 -7.73 3.68
N TRP A 123 -0.54 -7.39 4.94
CA TRP A 123 0.82 -7.03 5.38
C TRP A 123 1.80 -8.20 5.33
N LYS A 124 1.40 -9.39 5.76
CA LYS A 124 2.28 -10.56 5.64
C LYS A 124 2.60 -10.92 4.20
N ILE A 125 1.65 -10.75 3.28
CA ILE A 125 1.88 -10.92 1.85
C ILE A 125 2.83 -9.83 1.33
N TYR A 126 2.59 -8.57 1.69
CA TYR A 126 3.43 -7.42 1.29
C TYR A 126 4.90 -7.60 1.72
N PHE A 127 5.13 -8.04 2.97
CA PHE A 127 6.48 -8.30 3.49
C PHE A 127 7.07 -9.64 3.03
N GLY A 128 6.36 -10.44 2.23
CA GLY A 128 6.82 -11.73 1.75
C GLY A 128 6.93 -12.81 2.84
N ILE A 129 6.19 -12.65 3.94
CA ILE A 129 6.13 -13.59 5.07
C ILE A 129 5.15 -14.75 4.78
N GLU A 130 4.04 -14.45 4.11
CA GLU A 130 3.06 -15.45 3.65
C GLU A 130 2.92 -15.36 2.12
N GLU A 131 2.72 -16.51 1.50
CA GLU A 131 2.40 -16.58 0.07
C GLU A 131 0.90 -16.33 -0.15
N GLU A 132 0.58 -15.73 -1.30
CA GLU A 132 -0.79 -15.58 -1.78
C GLU A 132 -1.36 -16.99 -2.05
N ILE A 133 -2.44 -17.38 -1.34
CA ILE A 133 -3.08 -18.71 -1.48
C ILE A 133 -3.94 -18.75 -2.74
#